data_AF-A0A972PZQ3-F1
#
_entry.id   AF-A0A972PZQ3-F1
#
_cell.length_a   1.000
_cell.length_b   1.000
_cell.length_c   1.000
_cell.angle_alpha   90.00
_cell.angle_beta   90.00
_cell.angle_gamma   90.00
#
_symmetry.space_group_name_H-M   'P 1'
#
loop_
_entity.id
_entity.type
_entity.pdbx_description
1 polymer ?
#
loop_
_entity_poly.entity_id
_entity_poly.type
_entity_poly.pdbx_seq_one_letter_code
_entity_poly.pdbx_strand_id
1 'polypeptide(L)'
;MPASVIDCILNDGRFNSNGNFYKDPMFADPASGNYHLQPNSPGIDSGDSSAASVGTLDLDKNARLWDAKSFGHAVVDRGAYELNGMAPPEADGLSQGSQFYGCLIILAVGIVLVLVMRTQKKTPGNHSS
;
A
#
# COMPACT_ATOMS: atom_id res chain seq x y z
N MET A 1 -25.33 -19.55 0.48
CA MET A 1 -24.01 -19.22 -0.10
C MET A 1 -22.94 -19.67 0.87
N PRO A 2 -21.79 -20.24 0.45
CA PRO A 2 -20.79 -20.69 1.43
C PRO A 2 -20.31 -19.47 2.22
N ALA A 3 -20.48 -19.52 3.54
CA ALA A 3 -20.09 -18.45 4.46
C ALA A 3 -18.57 -18.19 4.47
N SER A 4 -17.78 -19.03 3.80
CA SER A 4 -16.32 -18.99 3.79
C SER A 4 -15.71 -18.03 2.78
N VAL A 5 -16.49 -17.47 1.84
CA VAL A 5 -15.99 -16.50 0.85
C VAL A 5 -16.29 -15.10 1.38
N ILE A 6 -15.26 -14.47 1.93
CA ILE A 6 -15.30 -13.15 2.59
C ILE A 6 -14.22 -12.26 1.99
N ASP A 7 -14.50 -10.96 1.86
CA ASP A 7 -13.54 -9.91 1.43
C ASP A 7 -12.78 -10.19 0.11
N CYS A 8 -13.35 -11.02 -0.76
CA CYS A 8 -12.75 -11.39 -2.04
C CYS A 8 -13.21 -10.46 -3.18
N ILE A 9 -12.45 -10.38 -4.27
CA ILE A 9 -12.91 -9.83 -5.54
C ILE A 9 -13.33 -10.97 -6.47
N LEU A 10 -14.55 -10.93 -6.97
CA LEU A 10 -15.15 -12.00 -7.77
C LEU A 10 -15.97 -11.39 -8.90
N ASN A 11 -15.81 -11.92 -10.10
CA ASN A 11 -16.72 -11.62 -11.21
C ASN A 11 -17.96 -12.54 -11.17
N ASP A 12 -18.50 -12.81 -9.98
CA ASP A 12 -19.68 -13.65 -9.79
C ASP A 12 -20.68 -13.05 -8.78
N GLY A 13 -21.85 -12.66 -9.28
CA GLY A 13 -22.87 -11.93 -8.53
C GLY A 13 -23.55 -12.78 -7.45
N ARG A 14 -23.30 -14.10 -7.46
CA ARG A 14 -23.77 -15.02 -6.42
C ARG A 14 -23.12 -14.77 -5.06
N PHE A 15 -22.02 -14.02 -5.00
CA PHE A 15 -21.26 -13.73 -3.79
C PHE A 15 -21.39 -12.27 -3.34
N ASN A 16 -22.54 -11.63 -3.48
CA ASN A 16 -22.75 -10.21 -3.18
C ASN A 16 -22.88 -9.85 -1.67
N SER A 17 -22.34 -10.67 -0.77
CA SER A 17 -22.36 -10.47 0.68
C SER A 17 -20.95 -10.60 1.27
N ASN A 18 -20.80 -10.46 2.60
CA ASN A 18 -19.53 -10.68 3.33
C ASN A 18 -18.34 -9.85 2.85
N GLY A 19 -18.58 -8.59 2.48
CA GLY A 19 -17.51 -7.69 2.03
C GLY A 19 -16.96 -7.99 0.64
N ASN A 20 -17.50 -8.97 -0.10
CA ASN A 20 -17.02 -9.31 -1.45
C ASN A 20 -17.25 -8.18 -2.47
N PHE A 21 -16.29 -7.99 -3.38
CA PHE A 21 -16.38 -7.03 -4.47
C PHE A 21 -16.88 -7.73 -5.72
N TYR A 22 -18.01 -7.30 -6.26
CA TYR A 22 -18.50 -7.79 -7.54
C TYR A 22 -18.02 -6.92 -8.71
N LYS A 23 -16.77 -7.14 -9.10
CA LYS A 23 -16.11 -6.51 -10.24
C LYS A 23 -15.17 -7.49 -10.90
N ASP A 24 -14.86 -7.26 -12.17
CA ASP A 24 -13.81 -8.02 -12.87
C ASP A 24 -12.48 -7.84 -12.11
N PRO A 25 -11.86 -8.91 -11.58
CA PRO A 25 -10.57 -8.84 -10.90
C PRO A 25 -9.44 -8.36 -11.81
N MET A 26 -9.57 -8.48 -13.13
CA MET A 26 -8.48 -8.17 -14.07
C MET A 26 -7.18 -8.92 -13.71
N PHE A 27 -7.28 -10.24 -13.49
CA PHE A 27 -6.10 -11.09 -13.27
C PHE A 27 -5.20 -11.13 -14.52
N ALA A 28 -3.89 -11.30 -14.32
CA ALA A 28 -2.90 -11.31 -15.39
C ALA A 28 -3.06 -12.54 -16.31
N ASP A 29 -3.13 -13.75 -15.75
CA ASP A 29 -3.41 -14.98 -16.51
C ASP A 29 -4.02 -16.07 -15.58
N PRO A 30 -5.33 -16.00 -15.28
CA PRO A 30 -5.95 -16.97 -14.39
C PRO A 30 -6.00 -18.38 -14.98
N ALA A 31 -5.94 -18.53 -16.31
CA ALA A 31 -5.93 -19.85 -16.97
C ALA A 31 -4.62 -20.60 -16.71
N SER A 32 -3.51 -19.88 -16.55
CA SER A 32 -2.23 -20.43 -16.14
C SER A 32 -2.00 -20.41 -14.62
N GLY A 33 -2.96 -19.94 -13.82
CA GLY A 33 -2.85 -19.79 -12.38
C GLY A 33 -2.12 -18.52 -11.91
N ASN A 34 -1.88 -17.55 -12.79
CA ASN A 34 -1.36 -16.23 -12.42
C ASN A 34 -2.52 -15.28 -12.01
N TYR A 35 -2.78 -15.25 -10.71
CA TYR A 35 -3.84 -14.44 -10.10
C TYR A 35 -3.37 -13.05 -9.62
N HIS A 36 -2.25 -12.54 -10.14
CA HIS A 36 -1.85 -11.16 -9.89
C HIS A 36 -2.83 -10.18 -10.54
N LEU A 37 -3.14 -9.09 -9.85
CA LEU A 37 -3.97 -8.02 -10.38
C LEU A 37 -3.20 -7.21 -11.43
N GLN A 38 -3.86 -6.81 -12.51
CA GLN A 38 -3.33 -5.82 -13.45
C GLN A 38 -3.45 -4.39 -12.87
N PRO A 39 -2.62 -3.40 -13.30
CA PRO A 39 -2.58 -2.06 -12.71
C PRO A 39 -3.89 -1.26 -12.66
N ASN A 40 -4.89 -1.64 -13.45
CA ASN A 40 -6.21 -0.98 -13.47
C ASN A 40 -7.29 -1.79 -12.76
N SER A 41 -6.92 -2.85 -12.05
CA SER A 41 -7.87 -3.70 -11.35
C SER A 41 -8.63 -2.91 -10.28
N PRO A 42 -9.96 -3.08 -10.18
CA PRO A 42 -10.73 -2.53 -9.07
C PRO A 42 -10.42 -3.22 -7.73
N GLY A 43 -9.67 -4.32 -7.73
CA GLY A 43 -9.24 -5.02 -6.52
C GLY A 43 -8.12 -4.32 -5.76
N ILE A 44 -7.41 -3.37 -6.41
CA ILE A 44 -6.24 -2.70 -5.82
C ILE A 44 -6.69 -1.75 -4.69
N ASP A 45 -6.00 -1.76 -3.55
CA ASP A 45 -6.23 -0.92 -2.36
C ASP A 45 -7.72 -0.89 -1.97
N SER A 46 -8.39 -2.04 -1.93
CA SER A 46 -9.85 -2.10 -1.80
C SER A 46 -10.37 -3.05 -0.73
N GLY A 47 -9.49 -3.84 -0.09
CA GLY A 47 -9.89 -4.78 0.95
C GLY A 47 -10.00 -4.14 2.34
N ASP A 48 -10.48 -4.93 3.30
CA ASP A 48 -10.55 -4.52 4.71
C ASP A 48 -9.24 -4.86 5.43
N SER A 49 -8.37 -3.86 5.58
CA SER A 49 -7.10 -3.96 6.30
C SER A 49 -7.24 -4.27 7.79
N SER A 50 -8.44 -4.19 8.36
CA SER A 50 -8.71 -4.51 9.77
C SER A 50 -9.18 -5.95 9.99
N ALA A 51 -9.46 -6.69 8.92
CA ALA A 51 -9.91 -8.06 9.01
C ALA A 51 -8.82 -8.97 9.59
N ALA A 52 -9.18 -9.78 10.59
CA ALA A 52 -8.25 -10.67 11.28
C ALA A 52 -7.58 -11.70 10.34
N SER A 53 -8.16 -11.94 9.16
CA SER A 53 -7.70 -12.90 8.14
C SER A 53 -6.64 -12.34 7.18
N VAL A 54 -6.33 -11.05 7.20
CA VAL A 54 -5.40 -10.41 6.24
C VAL A 54 -3.99 -11.02 6.29
N GLY A 55 -3.55 -11.49 7.45
CA GLY A 55 -2.18 -12.00 7.61
C GLY A 55 -1.12 -10.92 7.45
N THR A 56 0.16 -11.30 7.49
CA THR A 56 1.27 -10.33 7.32
C THR A 56 1.82 -10.31 5.91
N LEU A 57 1.82 -11.46 5.23
CA LEU A 57 2.42 -11.65 3.92
C LEU A 57 1.43 -12.22 2.90
N ASP A 58 1.62 -11.84 1.64
CA ASP A 58 0.96 -12.43 0.49
C ASP A 58 1.66 -13.73 0.05
N LEU A 59 1.18 -14.35 -1.04
CA LEU A 59 1.77 -15.60 -1.53
C LEU A 59 3.15 -15.42 -2.18
N ASP A 60 3.53 -14.19 -2.55
CA ASP A 60 4.86 -13.82 -3.04
C ASP A 60 5.82 -13.38 -1.92
N LYS A 61 5.35 -13.41 -0.67
CA LYS A 61 6.06 -12.98 0.55
C LYS A 61 6.26 -11.46 0.65
N ASN A 62 5.44 -10.69 -0.06
CA ASN A 62 5.35 -9.25 0.11
C ASN A 62 4.44 -8.90 1.29
N ALA A 63 4.66 -7.72 1.89
CA ALA A 63 3.79 -7.23 2.96
C ALA A 63 2.35 -7.02 2.44
N ARG A 64 1.35 -7.53 3.15
CA ARG A 64 -0.09 -7.38 2.81
C ARG A 64 -0.61 -5.96 2.96
N LEU A 65 -0.07 -5.20 3.91
CA LEU A 65 -0.39 -3.78 4.04
C LEU A 65 0.57 -2.98 3.18
N TRP A 66 0.13 -2.64 1.97
CA TRP A 66 0.89 -1.88 0.99
C TRP A 66 0.08 -0.72 0.43
N ASP A 67 0.72 0.35 -0.03
CA ASP A 67 0.06 1.49 -0.68
C ASP A 67 0.36 1.43 -2.17
N ALA A 68 -0.37 0.57 -2.90
CA ALA A 68 -0.08 0.28 -4.29
C ALA A 68 -0.28 1.51 -5.20
N LYS A 69 -1.20 2.40 -4.84
CA LYS A 69 -1.49 3.65 -5.57
C LYS A 69 -0.75 4.88 -5.05
N SER A 70 0.06 4.74 -3.99
CA SER A 70 0.81 5.84 -3.37
C SER A 70 -0.08 7.02 -2.92
N PHE A 71 -1.27 6.73 -2.39
CA PHE A 71 -2.22 7.74 -1.90
C PHE A 71 -1.97 8.19 -0.46
N GLY A 72 -0.91 7.71 0.17
CA GLY A 72 -0.57 8.09 1.53
C GLY A 72 -1.25 7.24 2.60
N HIS A 73 -1.75 6.05 2.24
CA HIS A 73 -2.29 5.08 3.19
C HIS A 73 -2.24 3.66 2.60
N ALA A 74 -1.70 2.72 3.37
CA ALA A 74 -1.61 1.32 2.96
C ALA A 74 -2.94 0.60 3.14
N VAL A 75 -3.41 -0.08 2.10
CA VAL A 75 -4.65 -0.86 2.07
C VAL A 75 -4.37 -2.20 1.39
N VAL A 76 -4.93 -3.27 1.92
CA VAL A 76 -4.76 -4.59 1.30
C VAL A 76 -5.45 -4.64 -0.06
N ASP A 77 -4.82 -5.27 -1.04
CA ASP A 77 -5.48 -5.69 -2.26
C ASP A 77 -6.47 -6.81 -1.96
N ARG A 78 -7.55 -6.87 -2.74
CA ARG A 78 -8.45 -8.02 -2.71
C ARG A 78 -7.85 -9.14 -3.54
N GLY A 79 -7.44 -10.20 -2.85
CA GLY A 79 -6.87 -11.38 -3.48
C GLY A 79 -5.79 -12.01 -2.62
N ALA A 80 -4.97 -12.83 -3.27
CA ALA A 80 -3.87 -13.54 -2.62
C ALA A 80 -2.50 -12.84 -2.78
N TYR A 81 -2.44 -11.78 -3.60
CA TYR A 81 -1.23 -11.08 -4.02
C TYR A 81 -1.45 -9.57 -3.90
N GLU A 82 -0.42 -8.83 -3.47
CA GLU A 82 -0.40 -7.37 -3.46
C GLU A 82 0.29 -6.83 -4.72
N LEU A 83 -0.32 -5.88 -5.40
CA LEU A 83 0.27 -5.23 -6.56
C LEU A 83 1.44 -4.33 -6.14
N ASN A 84 2.59 -4.54 -6.78
CA ASN A 84 3.83 -3.82 -6.50
C ASN A 84 4.28 -3.90 -5.04
N GLY A 85 3.82 -4.93 -4.31
CA GLY A 85 4.22 -5.16 -2.92
C GLY A 85 5.73 -5.34 -2.80
N MET A 86 6.25 -5.00 -1.63
CA MET A 86 7.65 -5.24 -1.29
C MET A 86 7.72 -6.30 -0.19
N ALA A 87 8.71 -7.20 -0.29
CA ALA A 87 9.09 -8.03 0.83
C ALA A 87 9.39 -7.13 2.05
N PRO A 88 8.92 -7.48 3.26
CA PRO A 88 9.35 -6.78 4.46
C PRO A 88 10.88 -6.84 4.54
N PRO A 89 11.54 -5.80 5.08
CA PRO A 89 12.94 -5.90 5.40
C PRO A 89 13.13 -7.14 6.25
N GLU A 90 13.95 -8.02 5.71
CA GLU A 90 14.23 -9.36 6.13
C GLU A 90 14.44 -9.47 7.66
N ALA A 91 13.84 -10.50 8.26
CA ALA A 91 13.87 -10.74 9.71
C ALA A 91 15.27 -11.12 10.25
N ASP A 92 16.30 -11.14 9.40
CA ASP A 92 17.72 -11.25 9.71
C ASP A 92 18.36 -9.85 9.62
N GLY A 93 18.24 -9.11 10.72
CA GLY A 93 18.51 -7.68 10.76
C GLY A 93 19.92 -7.25 10.39
N LEU A 94 20.20 -7.04 9.10
CA LEU A 94 21.27 -6.20 8.56
C LEU A 94 21.03 -5.81 7.07
N SER A 95 19.93 -5.14 6.71
CA SER A 95 19.95 -4.31 5.48
C SER A 95 18.74 -3.36 5.32
N GLN A 96 19.04 -2.09 5.06
CA GLN A 96 18.15 -1.05 4.51
C GLN A 96 17.06 -0.46 5.42
N GLY A 97 17.51 0.36 6.38
CA GLY A 97 16.73 1.51 6.82
C GLY A 97 16.52 2.49 5.66
N SER A 98 15.48 2.32 4.83
CA SER A 98 15.14 3.30 3.77
C SER A 98 13.72 3.26 3.19
N GLN A 99 12.75 2.48 3.68
CA GLN A 99 11.46 2.34 2.94
C GLN A 99 10.18 2.64 3.75
N PHE A 100 10.24 2.79 5.08
CA PHE A 100 9.07 3.14 5.90
C PHE A 100 8.74 4.65 5.94
N TYR A 101 9.36 5.45 5.07
CA TYR A 101 9.23 6.91 5.06
C TYR A 101 8.55 7.49 3.82
N GLY A 102 8.17 6.65 2.85
CA GLY A 102 7.57 7.08 1.59
C GLY A 102 6.20 7.76 1.72
N CYS A 103 5.49 7.56 2.83
CA CYS A 103 4.10 7.95 2.99
C CYS A 103 3.85 9.08 4.01
N LEU A 104 4.78 9.38 4.94
CA LEU A 104 4.53 10.39 6.00
C LEU A 104 5.68 11.38 6.25
N ILE A 105 6.91 11.14 5.76
CA ILE A 105 8.08 11.98 6.09
C ILE A 105 8.40 13.06 5.05
N ILE A 106 8.02 12.87 3.78
CA ILE A 106 8.31 13.85 2.72
C ILE A 106 7.57 15.18 2.95
N LEU A 107 6.37 15.15 3.53
CA LEU A 107 5.62 16.36 3.89
C LEU A 107 6.20 17.08 5.12
N ALA A 108 6.63 16.35 6.16
CA ALA A 108 7.17 16.95 7.38
C ALA A 108 8.57 17.56 7.17
N VAL A 109 9.47 16.88 6.44
CA VAL A 109 10.82 17.38 6.17
C VAL A 109 10.80 18.54 5.17
N GLY A 110 9.92 18.49 4.16
CA GLY A 110 9.76 19.57 3.18
C GLY A 110 9.25 20.88 3.82
N ILE A 111 8.25 20.80 4.70
CA ILE A 111 7.71 21.99 5.39
C ILE A 111 8.72 22.54 6.41
N VAL A 112 9.40 21.69 7.18
CA VAL A 112 10.41 22.12 8.15
C VAL A 112 11.62 22.74 7.46
N LEU A 113 12.11 22.17 6.36
CA LEU A 113 13.24 22.74 5.60
C LEU A 113 12.87 24.10 4.97
N VAL A 114 11.67 24.23 4.39
CA VAL A 114 11.18 25.50 3.83
C VAL A 114 10.98 26.55 4.93
N LEU A 115 10.51 26.18 6.12
CA LEU A 115 10.39 27.09 7.26
C LEU A 115 11.76 27.51 7.81
N VAL A 116 12.71 26.59 7.94
CA VAL A 116 14.09 26.87 8.39
C VAL A 116 14.84 27.74 7.37
N MET A 117 14.66 27.53 6.07
CA MET A 117 15.26 28.39 5.05
C MET A 117 14.63 29.78 4.97
N ARG A 118 13.34 29.92 5.32
CA ARG A 118 12.66 31.23 5.41
C ARG A 118 13.10 32.03 6.64
N THR A 119 13.45 31.39 7.75
CA THR A 119 13.95 32.08 8.96
C THR A 119 15.41 32.51 8.87
N GLN A 120 16.21 31.89 8.00
CA GLN A 120 17.64 32.21 7.86
C GLN A 120 17.96 33.39 6.93
N LYS A 121 16.96 33.96 6.24
CA LYS A 121 17.17 35.11 5.32
C LYS A 121 17.03 36.49 5.98
N LYS A 122 16.95 36.60 7.32
CA LYS A 122 16.77 37.90 7.99
C LYS A 122 17.68 38.10 9.20
N THR A 123 18.95 38.37 8.94
CA THR A 123 19.76 39.24 9.82
C THR A 123 20.47 40.26 8.94
N PRO A 124 20.10 41.56 8.98
CA PRO A 124 20.88 42.59 8.32
C PRO A 124 22.24 42.68 9.02
N GLY A 125 23.32 42.76 8.23
CA GLY A 125 24.68 42.87 8.73
C GLY A 125 24.88 44.20 9.43
N ASN A 126 25.31 44.15 10.69
CA ASN A 126 25.74 45.32 11.43
C ASN A 126 27.17 45.63 10.97
N HIS A 127 27.35 46.63 10.11
CA HIS A 127 28.66 47.21 9.84
C HIS A 127 29.04 48.10 11.03
N SER A 128 30.02 47.67 11.81
CA SER A 128 30.75 48.53 12.73
C SER A 128 32.02 49.01 12.04
N SER A 129 32.05 50.31 11.70
CA SER A 129 33.26 51.10 11.51
C SER A 129 33.51 51.94 12.76
#